data_AF-A0A368NLW9-F1
#
_entry.id   AF-A0A368NLW9-F1
#
_cell.length_a   1.000
_cell.length_b   1.000
_cell.length_c   1.000
_cell.angle_alpha   90.00
_cell.angle_beta   90.00
_cell.angle_gamma   90.00
#
_symmetry.space_group_name_H-M   'P 1'
#
loop_
_entity.id
_entity.type
_entity.pdbx_description
1 polymer ?
#
loop_
_entity_poly.entity_id
_entity_poly.type
_entity_poly.pdbx_seq_one_letter_code
_entity_poly.pdbx_strand_id
1 'polypeptide(L)'
;MNAVNFIKSLLFSAALALLGYLAVQFLNIQISGSVLFAAGLVIGGVVVPLFLPSHSADDIDDEEDDEDHHVEPGEVKTLYVGNLPYRANEAAVRELFEKYGKVFSVRLMKDRQTGRRKGYGFVEMSQADASKAVTALNDNEFQQRTLKVREAKERKDEDT
;
A
#
# COMPACT_ATOMS: atom_id res chain seq x y z
N MET A 1 -7.07 -4.89 -12.32
CA MET A 1 -8.12 -4.61 -13.33
C MET A 1 -7.68 -5.14 -14.69
N ASN A 2 -8.53 -5.88 -15.40
CA ASN A 2 -8.19 -6.50 -16.69
C ASN A 2 -8.22 -5.44 -17.81
N ALA A 3 -7.14 -5.34 -18.59
CA ALA A 3 -7.01 -4.35 -19.67
C ALA A 3 -8.19 -4.35 -20.67
N VAL A 4 -8.79 -5.52 -20.90
CA VAL A 4 -9.97 -5.70 -21.76
C VAL A 4 -11.22 -4.99 -21.20
N ASN A 5 -11.38 -4.94 -19.88
CA ASN A 5 -12.52 -4.25 -19.26
C ASN A 5 -12.35 -2.73 -19.33
N PHE A 6 -11.11 -2.24 -19.20
CA PHE A 6 -10.79 -0.82 -19.33
C PHE A 6 -11.11 -0.28 -20.73
N ILE A 7 -10.73 -1.01 -21.79
CA ILE A 7 -10.99 -0.62 -23.18
C ILE A 7 -12.50 -0.57 -23.47
N LYS A 8 -13.28 -1.53 -22.95
CA LYS A 8 -14.75 -1.55 -23.10
C LYS A 8 -15.40 -0.34 -22.41
N SER A 9 -14.96 0.00 -21.20
CA SER A 9 -15.47 1.18 -20.47
C SER A 9 -15.12 2.50 -21.18
N LEU A 10 -13.91 2.60 -21.76
CA LEU A 10 -13.49 3.76 -22.52
C LEU A 10 -14.36 3.97 -23.77
N LEU A 11 -14.60 2.90 -24.54
CA LEU A 11 -15.46 2.96 -25.73
C LEU A 11 -16.91 3.29 -25.37
N PHE A 12 -17.44 2.73 -24.29
CA PHE A 12 -18.80 3.03 -23.82
C PHE A 12 -18.94 4.50 -23.39
N SER A 13 -17.95 5.04 -22.67
CA SER A 13 -17.95 6.45 -22.26
C SER A 13 -17.87 7.41 -23.45
N ALA A 14 -17.06 7.09 -24.46
CA ALA A 14 -16.94 7.90 -25.68
C ALA A 14 -18.25 7.90 -26.49
N ALA A 15 -18.92 6.75 -26.60
CA ALA A 15 -20.22 6.65 -27.26
C ALA A 15 -21.29 7.48 -26.53
N LEU A 16 -21.33 7.42 -25.19
CA LEU A 16 -22.27 8.21 -24.38
C LEU A 16 -22.02 9.72 -24.51
N ALA A 17 -20.75 10.14 -24.55
CA ALA A 17 -20.38 11.54 -24.75
C ALA A 17 -20.81 12.06 -26.13
N LEU A 18 -20.59 11.27 -27.18
CA LEU A 18 -21.03 11.62 -28.54
C LEU A 18 -22.55 11.70 -28.66
N LEU A 19 -23.28 10.78 -28.03
CA LEU A 19 -24.74 10.80 -27.99
C LEU A 19 -25.27 12.03 -27.22
N GLY A 20 -24.65 12.36 -26.09
CA GLY A 20 -24.99 13.57 -25.33
C GLY A 20 -24.78 14.85 -26.13
N TYR A 21 -23.65 14.94 -26.84
CA TYR A 21 -23.35 16.07 -27.73
C TYR A 21 -24.37 16.19 -28.88
N LEU A 22 -24.69 15.08 -29.55
CA LEU A 22 -25.68 15.05 -30.62
C LEU A 22 -27.09 15.41 -30.12
N ALA A 23 -27.47 14.95 -28.93
CA ALA A 23 -28.76 15.29 -28.33
C ALA A 23 -28.87 16.79 -28.01
N VAL A 24 -27.80 17.39 -27.45
CA VAL A 24 -27.74 18.85 -27.21
C VAL A 24 -27.84 19.62 -28.51
N GLN A 25 -27.17 19.16 -29.57
CA GLN A 25 -27.18 19.78 -30.89
C GLN A 25 -28.55 19.65 -31.58
N PHE A 26 -29.20 18.49 -31.50
CA PHE A 26 -30.53 18.25 -32.10
C PHE A 26 -31.64 19.03 -31.39
N LEU A 27 -31.56 19.14 -30.06
CA LEU A 27 -32.53 19.89 -29.26
C LEU A 27 -32.25 21.39 -29.21
N ASN A 28 -31.16 21.86 -29.86
CA ASN A 28 -30.72 23.25 -29.92
C ASN A 28 -30.67 23.92 -28.52
N ILE A 29 -30.23 23.16 -27.51
CA ILE A 29 -30.19 23.63 -26.12
C ILE A 29 -29.01 24.59 -25.98
N GLN A 30 -29.31 25.85 -25.71
CA GLN A 30 -28.31 26.88 -25.50
C GLN A 30 -27.76 26.78 -24.06
N ILE A 31 -26.79 25.90 -23.85
CA ILE A 31 -26.17 25.70 -22.53
C ILE A 31 -25.31 26.93 -22.21
N SER A 32 -25.70 27.68 -21.18
CA SER A 32 -24.87 28.74 -20.63
C SER A 32 -23.59 28.15 -20.03
N GLY A 33 -22.45 28.84 -20.17
CA GLY A 33 -21.18 28.43 -19.58
C GLY A 33 -21.25 28.19 -18.06
N SER A 34 -22.17 28.88 -17.37
CA SER A 34 -22.45 28.66 -15.94
C SER A 34 -23.05 27.27 -15.65
N VAL A 35 -23.92 26.75 -16.52
CA VAL A 35 -24.53 25.43 -16.36
C VAL A 35 -23.50 24.33 -16.60
N LEU A 36 -22.62 24.53 -17.58
CA LEU A 36 -21.50 23.62 -17.84
C LEU A 36 -20.52 23.58 -16.65
N PHE A 37 -20.20 24.75 -16.08
CA PHE A 37 -19.34 24.84 -14.90
C PHE A 37 -19.96 24.15 -13.68
N ALA A 38 -21.26 24.35 -13.42
CA ALA A 38 -21.97 23.70 -12.33
C ALA A 38 -21.99 22.17 -12.48
N ALA A 39 -22.28 21.66 -13.69
CA ALA A 39 -22.23 20.23 -13.97
C ALA A 39 -20.81 19.65 -13.77
N GLY A 40 -19.78 20.40 -14.21
CA GLY A 40 -18.37 20.04 -14.01
C GLY A 40 -17.98 19.98 -12.54
N LEU A 41 -18.44 20.92 -11.70
CA LEU A 41 -18.14 20.94 -10.27
C LEU A 41 -18.80 19.77 -9.53
N VAL A 42 -20.05 19.43 -9.88
CA VAL A 42 -20.74 18.30 -9.26
C VAL A 42 -20.06 16.98 -9.62
N ILE A 43 -19.71 16.77 -10.88
CA ILE A 43 -19.04 15.54 -11.33
C ILE A 43 -17.60 15.48 -10.77
N GLY A 44 -16.84 16.57 -10.89
CA GLY A 44 -15.45 16.65 -10.43
C GLY A 44 -15.28 16.65 -8.91
N GLY A 45 -16.22 17.24 -8.17
CA GLY A 45 -16.16 17.36 -6.71
C GLY A 45 -16.76 16.18 -5.95
N VAL A 46 -17.70 15.44 -6.55
CA VAL A 46 -18.39 14.33 -5.86
C VAL A 46 -18.04 12.98 -6.45
N VAL A 47 -18.00 12.86 -7.78
CA VAL A 47 -17.83 11.55 -8.44
C VAL A 47 -16.36 11.17 -8.55
N VAL A 48 -15.49 12.11 -8.91
CA VAL A 48 -14.05 11.85 -9.03
C VAL A 48 -13.40 11.40 -7.71
N PRO A 49 -13.62 12.06 -6.55
CA PRO A 49 -13.07 11.58 -5.28
C PRO A 49 -13.71 10.26 -4.79
N LEU A 50 -14.88 9.87 -5.33
CA LEU A 50 -15.50 8.58 -5.03
C LEU A 50 -14.92 7.40 -5.84
N PHE A 51 -14.31 7.67 -7.00
CA PHE A 51 -13.81 6.64 -7.92
C PHE A 51 -12.29 6.63 -8.14
N LEU A 52 -11.57 7.65 -7.67
CA LEU A 52 -10.12 7.58 -7.58
C LEU A 52 -9.72 6.85 -6.29
N PRO A 53 -8.90 5.79 -6.34
CA PRO A 53 -8.20 5.34 -5.15
C PRO A 53 -7.30 6.50 -4.69
N SER A 54 -7.43 6.87 -3.42
CA SER A 54 -6.48 7.74 -2.75
C SER A 54 -5.09 7.14 -2.89
N HIS A 55 -4.31 7.63 -3.85
CA HIS A 55 -2.86 7.50 -3.78
C HIS A 55 -2.41 8.61 -2.84
N SER A 56 -2.24 8.22 -1.58
CA SER A 56 -1.68 9.05 -0.52
C SER A 56 -0.34 9.60 -1.00
N ALA A 57 -0.35 10.86 -1.39
CA ALA A 57 0.83 11.70 -1.47
C ALA A 57 0.91 12.47 -0.14
N ASP A 58 1.15 11.72 0.93
CA ASP A 58 1.65 12.24 2.21
C ASP A 58 3.06 11.67 2.40
N ASP A 59 4.02 12.33 1.76
CA ASP A 59 5.38 12.45 2.30
C ASP A 59 5.36 13.70 3.20
N ILE A 60 4.63 13.64 4.32
CA ILE A 60 4.82 14.49 5.48
C ILE A 60 4.83 13.56 6.69
N ASP A 61 5.96 13.57 7.39
CA ASP A 61 6.15 12.97 8.70
C ASP A 61 5.20 13.66 9.70
N ASP A 62 3.92 13.29 9.69
CA ASP A 62 3.00 13.57 10.77
C ASP A 62 2.98 12.32 11.67
N GLU A 63 3.56 12.49 12.85
CA GLU A 63 3.33 11.63 14.01
C GLU A 63 1.80 11.53 14.20
N GLU A 64 1.19 10.44 13.74
CA GLU A 64 -0.11 10.05 14.25
C GLU A 64 0.10 9.68 15.72
N ASP A 65 -0.61 10.37 16.60
CA ASP A 65 -0.83 9.92 17.95
C ASP A 65 -1.41 8.51 17.86
N ASP A 66 -0.59 7.54 18.28
CA ASP A 66 -0.96 6.14 18.41
C ASP A 66 -2.34 6.05 19.09
N GLU A 67 -3.42 5.92 18.31
CA GLU A 67 -4.63 5.32 18.84
C GLU A 67 -4.18 3.96 19.34
N ASP A 68 -4.27 3.78 20.66
CA ASP A 68 -3.94 2.56 21.35
C ASP A 68 -4.90 1.47 20.87
N HIS A 69 -4.54 0.88 19.72
CA HIS A 69 -4.89 -0.47 19.41
C HIS A 69 -4.42 -1.29 20.61
N HIS A 70 -5.37 -1.58 21.50
CA HIS A 70 -5.28 -2.57 22.55
C HIS A 70 -4.93 -3.91 21.89
N VAL A 71 -3.64 -4.08 21.58
CA VAL A 71 -3.05 -5.36 21.26
C VAL A 71 -2.85 -5.99 22.62
N GLU A 72 -3.70 -6.97 22.94
CA GLU A 72 -3.50 -7.86 24.08
C GLU A 72 -2.02 -8.27 24.10
N PRO A 73 -1.26 -8.02 25.19
CA PRO A 73 0.20 -8.20 25.28
C PRO A 73 0.74 -9.63 25.05
N GLY A 74 -0.05 -10.55 24.50
CA GLY A 74 0.31 -11.94 24.22
C GLY A 74 0.23 -12.35 22.74
N GLU A 75 -0.14 -11.47 21.82
CA GLU A 75 -0.41 -11.88 20.42
C GLU A 75 0.48 -11.25 19.35
N VAL A 76 1.50 -10.47 19.70
CA VAL A 76 2.49 -9.95 18.73
C VAL A 76 3.83 -10.68 18.84
N LYS A 77 4.40 -11.05 17.70
CA LYS A 77 5.72 -11.65 17.59
C LYS A 77 6.61 -10.86 16.63
N THR A 78 7.86 -10.68 17.04
CA THR A 78 8.91 -10.16 16.16
C THR A 78 9.57 -11.30 15.40
N LEU A 79 9.73 -11.13 14.10
CA LEU A 79 10.46 -12.03 13.21
C LEU A 79 11.77 -11.39 12.76
N TYR A 80 12.84 -12.18 12.76
CA TYR A 80 14.10 -11.85 12.13
C TYR A 80 14.05 -12.26 10.65
N VAL A 81 14.42 -11.33 9.77
CA VAL A 81 14.48 -11.53 8.32
C VAL A 81 15.90 -11.29 7.85
N GLY A 82 16.61 -12.37 7.49
CA GLY A 82 18.00 -12.34 7.05
C GLY A 82 18.18 -12.63 5.56
N ASN A 83 19.39 -12.34 5.07
CA ASN A 83 19.79 -12.50 3.67
C ASN A 83 18.98 -11.64 2.70
N LEU A 84 18.43 -10.53 3.17
CA LEU A 84 17.73 -9.56 2.34
C LEU A 84 18.71 -8.95 1.32
N PRO A 85 18.26 -8.70 0.08
CA PRO A 85 19.07 -8.00 -0.92
C PRO A 85 19.39 -6.59 -0.41
N TYR A 86 20.58 -6.08 -0.74
CA TYR A 86 21.01 -4.74 -0.31
C TYR A 86 20.11 -3.61 -0.85
N ARG A 87 19.29 -3.92 -1.86
CA ARG A 87 18.29 -3.03 -2.45
C ARG A 87 16.88 -3.21 -1.86
N ALA A 88 16.65 -4.16 -0.94
CA ALA A 88 15.35 -4.35 -0.28
C ALA A 88 14.97 -3.13 0.57
N ASN A 89 13.83 -2.54 0.27
CA ASN A 89 13.23 -1.45 1.05
C ASN A 89 12.26 -1.98 2.09
N GLU A 90 11.96 -1.19 3.12
CA GLU A 90 10.98 -1.54 4.16
C GLU A 90 9.59 -1.82 3.55
N ALA A 91 9.15 -0.99 2.59
CA ALA A 91 7.90 -1.21 1.87
C ALA A 91 7.85 -2.58 1.15
N ALA A 92 8.93 -2.99 0.49
CA ALA A 92 8.96 -4.27 -0.23
C ALA A 92 8.95 -5.47 0.71
N VAL A 93 9.54 -5.34 1.89
CA VAL A 93 9.49 -6.37 2.94
C VAL A 93 8.10 -6.39 3.56
N ARG A 94 7.51 -5.23 3.88
CA ARG A 94 6.13 -5.13 4.36
C ARG A 94 5.15 -5.83 3.43
N GLU A 95 5.15 -5.50 2.14
CA GLU A 95 4.26 -6.09 1.12
C GLU A 95 4.44 -7.63 1.02
N LEU A 96 5.67 -8.13 1.18
CA LEU A 96 5.93 -9.56 1.17
C LEU A 96 5.29 -10.27 2.37
N PHE A 97 5.37 -9.67 3.55
CA PHE A 97 4.84 -10.23 4.79
C PHE A 97 3.32 -10.02 4.94
N GLU A 98 2.78 -8.94 4.37
CA GLU A 98 1.34 -8.64 4.35
C GLU A 98 0.49 -9.70 3.65
N LYS A 99 1.09 -10.48 2.73
CA LYS A 99 0.43 -11.63 2.09
C LYS A 99 0.06 -12.74 3.07
N TYR A 100 0.69 -12.76 4.24
CA TYR A 100 0.53 -13.80 5.26
C TYR A 100 -0.18 -13.31 6.52
N GLY A 101 -0.31 -12.00 6.72
CA GLY A 101 -1.03 -11.40 7.84
C GLY A 101 -0.74 -9.91 8.03
N LYS A 102 -1.34 -9.30 9.05
CA LYS A 102 -1.14 -7.87 9.35
C LYS A 102 0.26 -7.64 9.92
N VAL A 103 1.02 -6.73 9.29
CA VAL A 103 2.33 -6.28 9.75
C VAL A 103 2.17 -4.97 10.53
N PHE A 104 2.66 -4.95 11.76
CA PHE A 104 2.66 -3.76 12.62
C PHE A 104 3.87 -2.87 12.30
N SER A 105 5.07 -3.46 12.33
CA SER A 105 6.32 -2.71 12.14
C SER A 105 7.33 -3.46 11.27
N VAL A 106 8.13 -2.73 10.51
CA VAL A 106 9.25 -3.27 9.73
C VAL A 106 10.46 -2.38 9.95
N ARG A 107 11.57 -2.96 10.41
CA ARG A 107 12.80 -2.25 10.70
C ARG A 107 13.98 -2.91 9.98
N LEU A 108 14.54 -2.23 8.98
CA LEU A 108 15.73 -2.72 8.28
C LEU A 108 17.01 -2.16 8.88
N MET A 109 17.96 -3.04 9.19
CA MET A 109 19.20 -2.63 9.83
C MET A 109 20.21 -2.09 8.81
N LYS A 110 20.62 -0.85 9.04
CA LYS A 110 21.67 -0.15 8.28
C LYS A 110 22.94 -0.08 9.12
N ASP A 111 24.08 -0.14 8.47
CA ASP A 111 25.36 0.14 9.10
C ASP A 111 25.46 1.64 9.40
N ARG A 112 25.71 1.98 10.67
CA ARG A 112 25.78 3.36 11.15
C ARG A 112 27.03 4.10 10.64
N GLN A 113 28.09 3.38 10.27
CA GLN A 113 29.33 3.99 9.76
C GLN A 113 29.29 4.19 8.25
N THR A 114 28.77 3.21 7.50
CA THR A 114 28.80 3.23 6.02
C THR A 114 27.46 3.60 5.38
N GLY A 115 26.36 3.64 6.15
CA GLY A 115 25.00 3.82 5.66
C GLY A 115 24.45 2.65 4.82
N ARG A 116 25.27 1.61 4.58
CA ARG A 116 24.88 0.48 3.74
C ARG A 116 23.97 -0.47 4.50
N ARG A 117 23.01 -1.08 3.82
CA ARG A 117 22.10 -2.07 4.43
C ARG A 117 22.90 -3.30 4.84
N LYS A 118 22.65 -3.83 6.04
CA LYS A 118 23.33 -5.05 6.53
C LYS A 118 22.73 -6.34 5.96
N GLY A 119 21.64 -6.23 5.18
CA GLY A 119 20.96 -7.39 4.57
C GLY A 119 20.13 -8.19 5.58
N TYR A 120 19.70 -7.57 6.67
CA TYR A 120 18.75 -8.15 7.61
C TYR A 120 17.87 -7.08 8.26
N GLY A 121 16.75 -7.50 8.83
CA GLY A 121 15.80 -6.65 9.53
C GLY A 121 14.87 -7.43 10.44
N PHE A 122 13.93 -6.70 11.03
CA PHE A 122 12.93 -7.21 11.95
C PHE A 122 11.53 -6.83 11.44
N VAL A 123 10.57 -7.73 11.61
CA VAL A 123 9.17 -7.53 11.23
C VAL A 123 8.29 -7.92 12.42
N GLU A 124 7.42 -7.02 12.87
CA GLU A 124 6.46 -7.29 13.93
C GLU A 124 5.09 -7.58 13.33
N MET A 125 4.50 -8.70 13.72
CA MET A 125 3.22 -9.17 13.21
C MET A 125 2.51 -10.06 14.24
N SER A 126 1.23 -10.35 14.02
CA SER A 126 0.46 -11.22 14.93
C SER A 126 1.11 -12.59 15.04
N GLN A 127 1.17 -13.19 16.23
CA GLN A 127 1.71 -14.51 16.52
C GLN A 127 1.12 -15.60 15.62
N ALA A 128 -0.19 -15.53 15.36
CA ALA A 128 -0.90 -16.49 14.52
C ALA A 128 -0.40 -16.43 13.07
N ASP A 129 -0.08 -15.24 12.57
CA ASP A 129 0.38 -15.02 11.22
C ASP A 129 1.90 -15.13 11.09
N ALA A 130 2.64 -14.80 12.16
CA ALA A 130 4.09 -14.92 12.23
C ALA A 130 4.54 -16.36 11.98
N SER A 131 3.86 -17.34 12.57
CA SER A 131 4.15 -18.77 12.35
C SER A 131 3.92 -19.20 10.89
N LYS A 132 2.88 -18.66 10.25
CA LYS A 132 2.59 -18.92 8.82
C LYS A 132 3.65 -18.28 7.94
N ALA A 133 4.00 -17.02 8.21
CA ALA A 133 5.01 -16.28 7.47
C ALA A 133 6.38 -16.94 7.57
N VAL A 134 6.81 -17.38 8.77
CA VAL A 134 8.07 -18.13 8.95
C VAL A 134 8.07 -19.39 8.09
N THR A 135 7.00 -20.18 8.12
CA THR A 135 6.94 -21.44 7.37
C THR A 135 6.95 -21.22 5.85
N ALA A 136 6.34 -20.14 5.36
CA ALA A 136 6.20 -19.87 3.94
C ALA A 136 7.36 -19.06 3.33
N LEU A 137 8.01 -18.21 4.12
CA LEU A 137 9.07 -17.30 3.67
C LEU A 137 10.47 -17.77 4.04
N ASN A 138 10.63 -18.64 5.04
CA ASN A 138 11.93 -19.22 5.33
C ASN A 138 12.38 -20.12 4.17
N ASP A 139 13.61 -19.89 3.70
CA ASP A 139 14.21 -20.52 2.53
C ASP A 139 13.51 -20.21 1.18
N ASN A 140 12.66 -19.19 1.15
CA ASN A 140 12.03 -18.70 -0.08
C ASN A 140 12.97 -17.76 -0.85
N GLU A 141 12.91 -17.77 -2.17
CA GLU A 141 13.72 -16.91 -3.03
C GLU A 141 13.08 -15.53 -3.20
N PHE A 142 13.79 -14.49 -2.76
CA PHE A 142 13.40 -13.10 -2.92
C PHE A 142 14.52 -12.33 -3.61
N GLN A 143 14.24 -11.84 -4.83
CA GLN A 143 15.18 -11.09 -5.66
C GLN A 143 16.54 -11.80 -5.79
N GLN A 144 16.52 -13.08 -6.18
CA GLN A 144 17.72 -13.92 -6.36
C GLN A 144 18.49 -14.21 -5.07
N ARG A 145 17.87 -14.04 -3.89
CA ARG A 145 18.45 -14.40 -2.60
C ARG A 145 17.46 -15.21 -1.78
N THR A 146 17.95 -16.28 -1.16
CA THR A 146 17.16 -17.12 -0.26
C THR A 146 16.98 -16.43 1.09
N LEU A 147 15.75 -16.03 1.43
CA LEU A 147 15.47 -15.39 2.71
C LEU A 147 15.62 -16.39 3.86
N LYS A 148 16.07 -15.88 5.01
CA LYS A 148 16.08 -16.63 6.27
C LYS A 148 15.14 -15.95 7.25
N VAL A 149 13.99 -16.56 7.50
CA VAL A 149 12.96 -15.99 8.38
C VAL A 149 12.87 -16.86 9.63
N ARG A 150 12.99 -16.24 10.80
CA ARG A 150 12.97 -16.92 12.10
C ARG A 150 12.26 -16.04 13.13
N GLU A 151 11.78 -16.64 14.21
CA GLU A 151 11.36 -15.84 15.36
C GLU A 151 12.57 -15.08 15.92
N ALA A 152 12.42 -13.76 16.08
CA ALA A 152 13.45 -12.96 16.69
C ALA A 152 13.43 -13.21 18.20
N LYS A 153 14.62 -13.31 18.80
CA LYS A 153 14.72 -13.18 20.25
C LYS A 153 14.48 -11.70 20.57
N GLU A 154 13.52 -11.43 21.45
CA GLU A 154 13.35 -10.10 22.03
C GLU A 154 14.71 -9.53 22.40
N ARG A 155 15.03 -8.39 21.82
CA ARG A 155 16.05 -7.52 22.39
C ARG A 155 15.38 -7.00 23.66
N LYS A 156 15.86 -7.42 24.84
CA LYS A 156 15.71 -6.58 26.02
C LYS A 156 16.38 -5.26 25.66
N ASP A 157 15.58 -4.25 25.36
CA ASP A 157 16.07 -2.89 25.35
C ASP A 157 16.41 -2.58 26.81
N GLU A 158 17.70 -2.73 27.11
CA GLU A 158 18.30 -2.42 28.40
C GLU A 158 18.36 -0.89 28.47
N ASP A 159 17.30 -0.26 28.97
CA ASP A 159 17.30 1.15 29.39
C ASP A 159 18.46 1.36 30.37
N THR A 160 19.57 1.96 29.90
CA THR A 160 20.70 2.38 30.74
C THR A 160 21.18 3.75 30.31
#